data_AF-A0A6P1WXI3-F1
#
_entry.id   AF-A0A6P1WXI3-F1
#
_cell.length_a   1.000
_cell.length_b   1.000
_cell.length_c   1.000
_cell.angle_alpha   90.00
_cell.angle_beta   90.00
_cell.angle_gamma   90.00
#
_symmetry.space_group_name_H-M   'P 1'
#
loop_
_entity.id
_entity.type
_entity.pdbx_description
1 polymer ?
#
loop_
_entity_poly.entity_id
_entity_poly.type
_entity_poly.pdbx_seq_one_letter_code
_entity_poly.pdbx_strand_id
1 'polypeptide(L)'
;MYILYAKVEGIKNFENDTFEINYTTNKRVSAEEVGENVTRIKNSLYKLNTIAITGKNASGKTTVLNIIKGIQDIYLNNESLTTDNSLVRYLKPTATIHVKIFDEAYIYSIQSHVINSKDDVYFENEIINRLKVTSKFNKKLYDDERNYESFLSRKKLDTDYLKKEDSIFSGILNQKEALNKSYDLIMHTNFNFLSYYSESMSEDMVKLLDSGIEEFTRQSDMSENDKMPKFKIKFKGNQETIHCDLT
;
A
#
# COMPACT_ATOMS: atom_id res chain seq x y z
N MET A 1 2.23 -8.16 -13.51
CA MET A 1 1.02 -8.26 -12.65
C MET A 1 0.52 -6.90 -12.18
N TYR A 2 -0.81 -6.72 -12.10
CA TYR A 2 -1.45 -5.52 -11.56
C TYR A 2 -2.70 -5.87 -10.73
N ILE A 3 -2.82 -5.29 -9.52
CA ILE A 3 -4.11 -5.25 -8.82
C ILE A 3 -5.04 -4.29 -9.57
N LEU A 4 -6.24 -4.76 -9.88
CA LEU A 4 -7.30 -4.02 -10.55
C LEU A 4 -8.41 -3.60 -9.59
N TYR A 5 -8.61 -4.35 -8.52
CA TYR A 5 -9.65 -4.12 -7.52
C TYR A 5 -9.23 -4.74 -6.20
N ALA A 6 -9.56 -4.09 -5.09
CA ALA A 6 -9.47 -4.69 -3.77
C ALA A 6 -10.63 -4.22 -2.88
N LYS A 7 -11.18 -5.15 -2.10
CA LYS A 7 -12.18 -4.89 -1.06
C LYS A 7 -11.83 -5.71 0.17
N VAL A 8 -12.00 -5.13 1.35
CA VAL A 8 -11.85 -5.81 2.64
C VAL A 8 -13.11 -5.57 3.44
N GLU A 9 -13.80 -6.64 3.77
CA GLU A 9 -14.94 -6.66 4.70
C GLU A 9 -14.45 -7.09 6.08
N GLY A 10 -14.97 -6.49 7.15
CA GLY A 10 -14.48 -6.74 8.50
C GLY A 10 -13.24 -5.92 8.83
N ILE A 11 -13.21 -4.64 8.44
CA ILE A 11 -12.12 -3.72 8.75
C ILE A 11 -12.54 -2.69 9.80
N LYS A 12 -11.66 -2.38 10.76
CA LYS A 12 -11.92 -1.41 11.84
C LYS A 12 -11.92 0.01 11.30
N ASN A 13 -12.77 0.87 11.88
CA ASN A 13 -12.79 2.32 11.64
C ASN A 13 -13.21 2.76 10.21
N PHE A 14 -13.86 1.88 9.45
CA PHE A 14 -14.52 2.22 8.19
C PHE A 14 -16.02 2.07 8.32
N GLU A 15 -16.77 2.86 7.56
CA GLU A 15 -18.21 2.70 7.46
C GLU A 15 -18.56 1.30 6.94
N ASN A 16 -19.59 0.68 7.51
CA ASN A 16 -19.99 -0.70 7.21
C ASN A 16 -18.86 -1.73 7.32
N ASP A 17 -17.83 -1.43 8.13
CA ASP A 17 -16.63 -2.23 8.30
C ASP A 17 -15.98 -2.64 6.96
N THR A 18 -16.07 -1.77 5.95
CA THR A 18 -15.67 -2.10 4.59
C THR A 18 -14.70 -1.07 4.02
N PHE A 19 -13.58 -1.54 3.48
CA PHE A 19 -12.68 -0.77 2.63
C PHE A 19 -12.79 -1.28 1.19
N GLU A 20 -12.86 -0.38 0.22
CA GLU A 20 -12.94 -0.73 -1.20
C GLU A 20 -12.15 0.26 -2.06
N ILE A 21 -11.38 -0.25 -3.01
CA ILE A 21 -10.66 0.54 -4.01
C ILE A 21 -10.69 -0.15 -5.38
N ASN A 22 -11.04 0.63 -6.40
CA ASN A 22 -11.06 0.20 -7.79
C ASN A 22 -9.97 0.94 -8.56
N TYR A 23 -9.05 0.19 -9.16
CA TYR A 23 -7.95 0.72 -9.96
C TYR A 23 -8.31 0.81 -11.44
N THR A 24 -9.54 0.51 -11.83
CA THR A 24 -10.01 0.58 -13.22
C THR A 24 -10.86 1.83 -13.47
N THR A 25 -10.80 2.35 -14.69
CA THR A 25 -11.63 3.49 -15.09
C THR A 25 -13.02 3.04 -15.54
N ASN A 26 -14.06 3.79 -15.15
CA ASN A 26 -15.42 3.59 -15.64
C ASN A 26 -15.77 4.50 -16.84
N LYS A 27 -15.00 5.57 -17.07
CA LYS A 27 -15.21 6.44 -18.23
C LYS A 27 -14.59 5.84 -19.49
N ARG A 28 -15.13 6.24 -20.64
CA ARG A 28 -14.47 5.98 -21.92
C ARG A 28 -13.14 6.74 -21.94
N VAL A 29 -12.08 6.05 -22.37
CA VAL A 29 -10.71 6.56 -22.41
C VAL A 29 -10.40 7.08 -23.81
N SER A 30 -9.88 8.31 -23.93
CA SER A 30 -9.38 8.86 -25.18
C SER A 30 -7.95 8.38 -25.47
N ALA A 31 -7.46 8.54 -26.71
CA ALA A 31 -6.10 8.11 -27.07
C ALA A 31 -5.02 8.88 -26.28
N GLU A 32 -5.25 10.15 -25.99
CA GLU A 32 -4.32 11.05 -25.28
C GLU A 32 -4.13 10.66 -23.81
N GLU A 33 -5.13 10.03 -23.18
CA GLU A 33 -5.03 9.62 -21.77
C GLU A 33 -4.19 8.34 -21.56
N VAL A 34 -3.94 7.58 -22.63
CA VAL A 34 -3.22 6.31 -22.56
C VAL A 34 -1.72 6.56 -22.45
N GLY A 35 -1.10 5.97 -21.43
CA GLY A 35 0.32 6.14 -21.13
C GLY A 35 0.54 7.15 -20.00
N GLU A 36 -0.15 8.29 -20.03
CA GLU A 36 -0.06 9.30 -18.97
C GLU A 36 -0.96 8.95 -17.78
N ASN A 37 -2.28 8.97 -17.99
CA ASN A 37 -3.25 8.83 -16.91
C ASN A 37 -3.65 7.38 -16.65
N VAL A 38 -3.68 6.57 -17.73
CA VAL A 38 -4.10 5.17 -17.65
C VAL A 38 -3.20 4.26 -18.46
N THR A 39 -3.04 3.03 -17.98
CA THR A 39 -2.40 1.95 -18.71
C THR A 39 -3.46 1.00 -19.25
N ARG A 40 -3.38 0.69 -20.54
CA ARG A 40 -4.27 -0.29 -21.16
C ARG A 40 -3.90 -1.70 -20.72
N ILE A 41 -4.84 -2.39 -20.06
CA ILE A 41 -4.68 -3.81 -19.72
C ILE A 41 -5.02 -4.66 -20.95
N LYS A 42 -6.25 -4.52 -21.44
CA LYS A 42 -6.70 -5.16 -22.68
C LYS A 42 -7.95 -4.48 -23.23
N ASN A 43 -7.97 -4.17 -24.52
CA ASN A 43 -9.13 -3.64 -25.22
C ASN A 43 -9.77 -2.45 -24.48
N SER A 44 -10.96 -2.62 -23.89
CA SER A 44 -11.67 -1.56 -23.16
C SER A 44 -11.39 -1.53 -21.65
N LEU A 45 -10.51 -2.38 -21.13
CA LEU A 45 -10.08 -2.37 -19.73
C LEU A 45 -8.78 -1.59 -19.58
N TYR A 46 -8.84 -0.55 -18.77
CA TYR A 46 -7.71 0.32 -18.45
C TYR A 46 -7.58 0.45 -16.93
N LYS A 47 -6.34 0.47 -16.46
CA LYS A 47 -5.96 0.71 -15.08
C LYS A 47 -5.52 2.17 -14.92
N LEU A 48 -5.93 2.82 -13.84
CA LEU A 48 -5.42 4.12 -13.42
C LEU A 48 -3.92 4.01 -13.06
N ASN A 49 -3.10 4.90 -13.61
CA ASN A 49 -1.68 4.97 -13.27
C ASN A 49 -1.46 5.61 -11.89
N THR A 50 -2.33 6.54 -11.51
CA THR A 50 -2.23 7.31 -10.27
C THR A 50 -3.60 7.47 -9.63
N ILE A 51 -3.67 7.36 -8.30
CA ILE A 51 -4.85 7.64 -7.49
C ILE A 51 -4.41 8.59 -6.36
N ALA A 52 -5.16 9.67 -6.18
CA ALA A 52 -4.94 10.61 -5.08
C ALA A 52 -5.99 10.39 -3.98
N ILE A 53 -5.54 10.24 -2.73
CA ILE A 53 -6.41 10.14 -1.56
C ILE A 53 -6.35 11.47 -0.82
N THR A 54 -7.46 12.20 -0.79
CA THR A 54 -7.59 13.51 -0.14
C THR A 54 -8.60 13.47 0.99
N GLY A 55 -8.42 14.34 1.98
CA GLY A 55 -9.25 14.39 3.18
C GLY A 55 -8.60 15.22 4.28
N LYS A 56 -9.39 15.61 5.30
CA LYS A 56 -8.89 16.36 6.47
C LYS A 56 -7.84 15.57 7.24
N ASN A 57 -7.07 16.24 8.10
CA ASN A 57 -6.14 15.54 8.98
C ASN A 57 -6.89 14.53 9.86
N ALA A 58 -6.22 13.42 10.17
CA ALA A 58 -6.79 12.28 10.90
C ALA A 58 -8.03 11.62 10.25
N SER A 59 -8.35 11.90 8.98
CA SER A 59 -9.48 11.25 8.28
C SER A 59 -9.20 9.83 7.77
N GLY A 60 -8.15 9.15 8.26
CA GLY A 60 -7.81 7.78 7.85
C GLY A 60 -6.99 7.62 6.57
N LYS A 61 -6.41 8.70 5.99
CA LYS A 61 -5.60 8.61 4.75
C LYS A 61 -4.41 7.64 4.88
N THR A 62 -3.61 7.77 5.95
CA THR A 62 -2.48 6.87 6.23
C THR A 62 -2.95 5.45 6.49
N THR A 63 -4.11 5.28 7.15
CA THR A 63 -4.73 3.97 7.35
C THR A 63 -5.07 3.30 6.01
N VAL A 64 -5.65 4.03 5.07
CA VAL A 64 -5.93 3.52 3.71
C VAL A 64 -4.63 3.08 3.02
N LEU A 65 -3.56 3.88 3.11
CA LEU A 65 -2.28 3.51 2.50
C LEU A 65 -1.70 2.23 3.12
N ASN A 66 -1.76 2.07 4.44
CA ASN A 66 -1.34 0.84 5.11
C ASN A 66 -2.17 -0.38 4.68
N ILE A 67 -3.49 -0.22 4.54
CA ILE A 67 -4.36 -1.30 4.06
C ILE A 67 -3.97 -1.71 2.64
N ILE A 68 -3.80 -0.74 1.73
CA ILE A 68 -3.36 -0.99 0.35
C ILE A 68 -2.01 -1.70 0.34
N LYS A 69 -1.06 -1.22 1.15
CA LYS A 69 0.27 -1.81 1.29
C LYS A 69 0.17 -3.27 1.72
N GLY A 70 -0.53 -3.57 2.81
CA GLY A 70 -0.65 -4.95 3.30
C GLY A 70 -1.31 -5.90 2.29
N ILE A 71 -2.27 -5.42 1.49
CA ILE A 71 -2.83 -6.20 0.36
C ILE A 71 -1.76 -6.45 -0.71
N GLN A 72 -0.96 -5.46 -1.08
CA GLN A 72 0.14 -5.63 -2.04
C GLN A 72 1.21 -6.58 -1.51
N ASP A 73 1.54 -6.51 -0.22
CA ASP A 73 2.53 -7.37 0.41
C ASP A 73 2.12 -8.84 0.26
N ILE A 74 0.85 -9.17 0.53
CA ILE A 74 0.31 -10.53 0.37
C ILE A 74 0.30 -10.96 -1.10
N TYR A 75 -0.35 -10.19 -1.97
CA TYR A 75 -0.72 -10.69 -3.31
C TYR A 75 0.21 -10.27 -4.45
N LEU A 76 1.17 -9.38 -4.21
CA LEU A 76 2.20 -9.01 -5.18
C LEU A 76 3.60 -9.36 -4.69
N ASN A 77 3.91 -9.11 -3.40
CA ASN A 77 5.23 -9.37 -2.84
C ASN A 77 5.37 -10.79 -2.24
N ASN A 78 4.28 -11.58 -2.24
CA ASN A 78 4.24 -12.95 -1.76
C ASN A 78 4.60 -13.07 -0.26
N GLU A 79 4.20 -12.09 0.53
CA GLU A 79 4.40 -12.09 1.98
C GLU A 79 3.25 -12.77 2.71
N SER A 80 3.57 -13.30 3.89
CA SER A 80 2.60 -13.93 4.79
C SER A 80 1.77 -12.89 5.54
N LEU A 81 0.61 -13.29 6.06
CA LEU A 81 -0.16 -12.46 7.00
C LEU A 81 0.64 -12.09 8.25
N THR A 82 1.57 -12.94 8.68
CA THR A 82 2.35 -12.74 9.92
C THR A 82 3.64 -11.95 9.73
N THR A 83 4.03 -11.60 8.50
CA THR A 83 5.27 -10.86 8.21
C THR A 83 5.08 -9.35 8.39
N ASP A 84 4.95 -8.88 9.65
CA ASP A 84 4.64 -7.47 10.02
C ASP A 84 3.65 -6.77 9.07
N ASN A 85 2.63 -7.51 8.64
CA ASN A 85 1.74 -7.05 7.60
C ASN A 85 0.82 -5.95 8.15
N SER A 86 0.95 -4.75 7.58
CA SER A 86 0.23 -3.57 8.06
C SER A 86 -1.30 -3.70 8.00
N LEU A 87 -1.85 -4.55 7.13
CA LEU A 87 -3.30 -4.82 7.04
C LEU A 87 -3.85 -5.46 8.32
N VAL A 88 -3.13 -6.41 8.91
CA VAL A 88 -3.61 -7.28 10.00
C VAL A 88 -4.07 -6.49 11.22
N ARG A 89 -3.40 -5.37 11.50
CA ARG A 89 -3.72 -4.46 12.62
C ARG A 89 -5.14 -3.90 12.52
N TYR A 90 -5.65 -3.74 11.29
CA TYR A 90 -6.95 -3.16 10.99
C TYR A 90 -8.06 -4.19 10.82
N LEU A 91 -7.75 -5.48 10.66
CA LEU A 91 -8.77 -6.52 10.53
C LEU A 91 -9.52 -6.74 11.85
N LYS A 92 -10.83 -6.95 11.77
CA LYS A 92 -11.66 -7.52 12.85
C LYS A 92 -11.35 -9.02 13.01
N PRO A 93 -11.87 -9.69 14.06
CA PRO A 93 -11.58 -11.11 14.30
C PRO A 93 -11.86 -12.03 13.12
N THR A 94 -12.84 -11.67 12.29
CA THR A 94 -13.14 -12.31 11.01
C THR A 94 -13.18 -11.24 9.94
N ALA A 95 -12.49 -11.46 8.82
CA ALA A 95 -12.49 -10.56 7.69
C ALA A 95 -12.50 -11.32 6.36
N THR A 96 -13.01 -10.70 5.31
CA THR A 96 -12.96 -11.24 3.95
C THR A 96 -12.27 -10.26 3.03
N ILE A 97 -11.20 -10.71 2.38
CA ILE A 97 -10.42 -9.94 1.42
C ILE A 97 -10.81 -10.39 0.02
N HIS A 98 -11.22 -9.46 -0.84
CA HIS A 98 -11.48 -9.69 -2.25
C HIS A 98 -10.45 -8.92 -3.07
N VAL A 99 -9.73 -9.59 -3.98
CA VAL A 99 -8.75 -8.94 -4.86
C VAL A 99 -8.94 -9.43 -6.28
N LYS A 100 -8.95 -8.51 -7.26
CA LYS A 100 -8.80 -8.85 -8.67
C LYS A 100 -7.42 -8.49 -9.17
N ILE A 101 -6.71 -9.46 -9.74
CA ILE A 101 -5.33 -9.30 -10.21
C ILE A 101 -5.25 -9.71 -11.66
N PHE A 102 -4.75 -8.81 -12.50
CA PHE A 102 -4.37 -9.14 -13.86
C PHE A 102 -2.92 -9.63 -13.91
N ASP A 103 -2.73 -10.78 -14.56
CA ASP A 103 -1.46 -11.38 -14.85
C ASP A 103 -1.47 -11.96 -16.27
N GLU A 104 -0.78 -11.26 -17.18
CA GLU A 104 -0.60 -11.64 -18.59
C GLU A 104 -1.88 -12.06 -19.33
N ALA A 105 -2.26 -13.33 -19.23
CA ALA A 105 -3.39 -13.93 -19.93
C ALA A 105 -4.64 -14.11 -19.05
N TYR A 106 -4.56 -13.86 -17.74
CA TYR A 106 -5.67 -14.10 -16.81
C TYR A 106 -5.94 -12.91 -15.90
N ILE A 107 -7.21 -12.78 -15.51
CA ILE A 107 -7.61 -11.99 -14.35
C ILE A 107 -8.05 -12.96 -13.28
N TYR A 108 -7.35 -12.99 -12.16
CA TYR A 108 -7.71 -13.77 -10.99
C TYR A 108 -8.66 -12.96 -10.11
N SER A 109 -9.78 -13.56 -9.69
CA SER A 109 -10.69 -13.05 -8.66
C SER A 109 -10.48 -13.91 -7.43
N ILE A 110 -9.87 -13.33 -6.41
CA ILE A 110 -9.43 -13.99 -5.18
C ILE A 110 -10.36 -13.56 -4.06
N GLN A 111 -10.93 -14.52 -3.34
CA GLN A 111 -11.69 -14.28 -2.12
C GLN A 111 -11.06 -15.07 -0.98
N SER A 112 -10.59 -14.37 0.04
CA SER A 112 -9.85 -14.93 1.17
C SER A 112 -10.54 -14.61 2.48
N HIS A 113 -11.01 -15.64 3.18
CA HIS A 113 -11.57 -15.52 4.53
C HIS A 113 -10.45 -15.66 5.55
N VAL A 114 -10.29 -14.65 6.40
CA VAL A 114 -9.18 -14.51 7.35
C VAL A 114 -9.70 -14.53 8.77
N ILE A 115 -9.05 -15.31 9.63
CA ILE A 115 -9.23 -15.28 11.07
C ILE A 115 -8.08 -14.47 11.67
N ASN A 116 -8.42 -13.47 12.47
CA ASN A 116 -7.47 -12.57 13.14
C ASN A 116 -7.72 -12.59 14.65
N SER A 117 -7.17 -13.59 15.32
CA SER A 117 -7.25 -13.72 16.77
C SER A 117 -6.02 -13.10 17.45
N LYS A 118 -6.02 -13.04 18.79
CA LYS A 118 -4.85 -12.53 19.53
C LYS A 118 -3.62 -13.42 19.36
N ASP A 119 -3.86 -14.73 19.24
CA ASP A 119 -2.80 -15.75 19.25
C ASP A 119 -2.40 -16.19 17.84
N ASP A 120 -3.25 -15.93 16.85
CA ASP A 120 -3.12 -16.52 15.52
C ASP A 120 -3.83 -15.71 14.43
N VAL A 121 -3.19 -15.60 13.26
CA VAL A 121 -3.71 -14.90 12.08
C VAL A 121 -3.47 -15.76 10.84
N TYR A 122 -4.54 -16.16 10.17
CA TYR A 122 -4.43 -17.11 9.05
C TYR A 122 -5.62 -17.04 8.08
N PHE A 123 -5.41 -17.58 6.89
CA PHE A 123 -6.47 -17.79 5.90
C PHE A 123 -7.28 -19.04 6.24
N GLU A 124 -8.50 -18.93 6.74
CA GLU A 124 -9.32 -20.13 6.98
C GLU A 124 -9.73 -20.79 5.65
N ASN A 125 -10.07 -19.96 4.66
CA ASN A 125 -10.47 -20.44 3.34
C ASN A 125 -10.10 -19.42 2.27
N GLU A 126 -9.77 -19.91 1.09
CA GLU A 126 -9.54 -19.06 -0.08
C GLU A 126 -10.10 -19.73 -1.32
N ILE A 127 -10.71 -18.92 -2.18
CA ILE A 127 -11.24 -19.33 -3.47
C ILE A 127 -10.63 -18.40 -4.52
N ILE A 128 -10.01 -18.98 -5.54
CA ILE A 128 -9.52 -18.27 -6.71
C ILE A 128 -10.34 -18.71 -7.90
N ASN A 129 -11.05 -17.76 -8.50
CA ASN A 129 -11.61 -17.91 -9.83
C ASN A 129 -10.73 -17.15 -10.83
N ARG A 130 -10.78 -17.50 -12.11
CA ARG A 130 -10.02 -16.79 -13.14
C ARG A 130 -10.84 -16.52 -14.39
N LEU A 131 -10.51 -15.44 -15.07
CA LEU A 131 -11.08 -15.05 -16.36
C LEU A 131 -9.96 -14.95 -17.38
N LYS A 132 -10.09 -15.68 -18.50
CA LYS A 132 -9.10 -15.65 -19.58
C LYS A 132 -9.23 -14.37 -20.42
N VAL A 133 -8.13 -13.67 -20.59
CA VAL A 133 -8.03 -12.43 -21.37
C VAL A 133 -7.72 -12.77 -22.84
N THR A 134 -8.77 -12.89 -23.64
CA THR A 134 -8.67 -13.22 -25.08
C THR A 134 -8.67 -11.97 -25.98
N SER A 135 -8.56 -12.14 -27.29
CA SER A 135 -8.72 -11.05 -28.26
C SER A 135 -10.12 -10.40 -28.21
N LYS A 136 -11.15 -11.18 -27.87
CA LYS A 136 -12.55 -10.73 -27.73
C LYS A 136 -12.87 -10.13 -26.35
N PHE A 137 -11.89 -10.08 -25.45
CA PHE A 137 -12.06 -9.57 -24.10
C PHE A 137 -12.56 -8.11 -24.09
N ASN A 138 -13.39 -7.75 -23.12
CA ASN A 138 -13.83 -6.38 -22.91
C ASN A 138 -14.22 -6.16 -21.45
N LYS A 139 -14.35 -4.90 -21.03
CA LYS A 139 -14.67 -4.53 -19.64
C LYS A 139 -15.95 -5.18 -19.10
N LYS A 140 -17.00 -5.39 -19.93
CA LYS A 140 -18.24 -6.05 -19.47
C LYS A 140 -17.99 -7.50 -19.03
N LEU A 141 -17.05 -8.21 -19.68
CA LEU A 141 -16.68 -9.56 -19.26
C LEU A 141 -15.96 -9.55 -17.90
N TYR A 142 -15.15 -8.52 -17.63
CA TYR A 142 -14.47 -8.33 -16.35
C TYR A 142 -15.43 -7.95 -15.21
N ASP A 143 -16.44 -7.13 -15.50
CA ASP A 143 -17.40 -6.66 -14.51
C ASP A 143 -18.42 -7.75 -14.10
N ASP A 144 -18.59 -8.80 -14.91
CA ASP A 144 -19.55 -9.88 -14.66
C ASP A 144 -18.86 -11.14 -14.12
N GLU A 145 -19.03 -11.37 -12.81
CA GLU A 145 -18.45 -12.50 -12.05
C GLU A 145 -18.80 -13.88 -12.65
N ARG A 146 -19.91 -14.01 -13.38
CA ARG A 146 -20.31 -15.29 -14.00
C ARG A 146 -19.35 -15.76 -15.09
N ASN A 147 -18.51 -14.86 -15.61
CA ASN A 147 -17.50 -15.20 -16.61
C ASN A 147 -16.23 -15.80 -16.01
N TYR A 148 -16.09 -15.78 -14.68
CA TYR A 148 -14.93 -16.35 -14.00
C TYR A 148 -15.14 -17.84 -13.75
N GLU A 149 -14.22 -18.67 -14.22
CA GLU A 149 -14.21 -20.10 -13.93
C GLU A 149 -13.54 -20.37 -12.58
N SER A 150 -14.05 -21.37 -11.84
CA SER A 150 -13.38 -21.86 -10.63
C SER A 150 -12.00 -22.40 -10.97
N PHE A 151 -10.97 -21.97 -10.25
CA PHE A 151 -9.59 -22.36 -10.51
C PHE A 151 -8.96 -23.09 -9.32
N LEU A 152 -8.85 -22.45 -8.16
CA LEU A 152 -8.26 -23.03 -6.96
C LEU A 152 -9.18 -22.80 -5.75
N SER A 153 -9.10 -23.71 -4.79
CA SER A 153 -9.85 -23.62 -3.54
C SER A 153 -9.02 -24.24 -2.43
N ARG A 154 -8.71 -23.48 -1.37
CA ARG A 154 -7.91 -23.95 -0.24
C ARG A 154 -8.45 -25.24 0.35
N LYS A 155 -9.78 -25.32 0.56
CA LYS A 155 -10.47 -26.54 1.06
C LYS A 155 -10.33 -27.80 0.19
N LYS A 156 -9.96 -27.66 -1.09
CA LYS A 156 -9.82 -28.78 -2.04
C LYS A 156 -8.35 -29.13 -2.29
N LEU A 157 -7.43 -28.31 -1.80
CA LEU A 157 -6.00 -28.53 -1.96
C LEU A 157 -5.48 -29.34 -0.77
N ASP A 158 -4.50 -30.17 -1.05
CA ASP A 158 -3.64 -30.72 0.00
C ASP A 158 -2.72 -29.58 0.48
N THR A 159 -3.00 -29.05 1.67
CA THR A 159 -2.31 -27.88 2.22
C THR A 159 -1.16 -28.25 3.16
N ASP A 160 -0.74 -29.52 3.21
CA ASP A 160 0.33 -29.98 4.12
C ASP A 160 1.65 -29.21 3.96
N TYR A 161 1.88 -28.64 2.78
CA TYR A 161 3.09 -27.85 2.45
C TYR A 161 2.85 -26.33 2.39
N LEU A 162 1.59 -25.87 2.52
CA LEU A 162 1.25 -24.45 2.53
C LEU A 162 0.89 -24.02 3.95
N LYS A 163 1.64 -23.06 4.48
CA LYS A 163 1.37 -22.50 5.79
C LYS A 163 -0.01 -21.83 5.83
N LYS A 164 -0.69 -21.88 6.98
CA LYS A 164 -2.07 -21.37 7.11
C LYS A 164 -2.16 -19.85 6.88
N GLU A 165 -1.07 -19.15 7.16
CA GLU A 165 -0.83 -17.72 7.07
C GLU A 165 -0.43 -17.24 5.67
N ASP A 166 -0.11 -18.17 4.76
CA ASP A 166 0.24 -17.89 3.37
C ASP A 166 -0.96 -18.09 2.44
N SER A 167 -1.16 -17.17 1.50
CA SER A 167 -2.24 -17.28 0.52
C SER A 167 -1.97 -18.43 -0.45
N ILE A 168 -3.00 -19.19 -0.86
CA ILE A 168 -2.89 -20.17 -1.95
C ILE A 168 -2.51 -19.52 -3.29
N PHE A 169 -2.67 -18.20 -3.41
CA PHE A 169 -2.21 -17.43 -4.58
C PHE A 169 -0.67 -17.42 -4.69
N SER A 170 0.05 -17.68 -3.60
CA SER A 170 1.51 -17.85 -3.60
C SER A 170 1.97 -18.92 -4.59
N GLY A 171 1.18 -19.97 -4.82
CA GLY A 171 1.47 -21.01 -5.80
C GLY A 171 1.54 -20.48 -7.25
N ILE A 172 0.84 -19.39 -7.55
CA ILE A 172 0.90 -18.69 -8.84
C ILE A 172 2.11 -17.75 -8.87
N LEU A 173 2.35 -17.02 -7.77
CA LEU A 173 3.49 -16.11 -7.63
C LEU A 173 4.84 -16.84 -7.73
N ASN A 174 4.97 -18.02 -7.12
CA ASN A 174 6.19 -18.83 -7.11
C ASN A 174 6.57 -19.42 -8.47
N GLN A 175 5.65 -19.43 -9.45
CA GLN A 175 5.92 -19.87 -10.82
C GLN A 175 6.55 -18.76 -11.68
N LYS A 176 6.66 -17.53 -11.15
CA LYS A 176 7.19 -16.38 -11.88
C LYS A 176 8.70 -16.25 -11.66
N GLU A 177 9.42 -15.94 -12.74
CA GLU A 177 10.87 -15.68 -12.68
C GLU A 177 11.20 -14.44 -11.84
N ALA A 178 10.34 -13.43 -11.87
CA ALA A 178 10.46 -12.22 -11.06
C ALA A 178 9.08 -11.66 -10.69
N LEU A 179 8.96 -11.20 -9.44
CA LEU A 179 7.78 -10.49 -8.97
C LEU A 179 7.91 -9.00 -9.26
N ASN A 180 6.81 -8.39 -9.69
CA ASN A 180 6.70 -6.94 -9.72
C ASN A 180 6.66 -6.44 -8.26
N LYS A 181 7.82 -6.12 -7.68
CA LYS A 181 7.90 -5.61 -6.32
C LYS A 181 7.13 -4.29 -6.23
N SER A 182 6.24 -4.20 -5.25
CA SER A 182 5.70 -2.92 -4.80
C SER A 182 6.66 -2.28 -3.81
N TYR A 183 6.82 -0.97 -3.90
CA TYR A 183 7.65 -0.19 -2.99
C TYR A 183 6.79 0.81 -2.24
N ASP A 184 6.89 0.77 -0.92
CA ASP A 184 6.22 1.69 -0.02
C ASP A 184 7.09 2.92 0.26
N LEU A 185 6.53 4.12 0.05
CA LEU A 185 7.17 5.39 0.39
C LEU A 185 6.47 6.13 1.54
N ILE A 186 5.51 5.51 2.24
CA ILE A 186 4.78 6.10 3.38
C ILE A 186 5.74 6.64 4.42
N MET A 187 6.80 5.88 4.76
CA MET A 187 7.84 6.29 5.72
C MET A 187 8.58 7.55 5.28
N HIS A 188 8.74 7.77 3.97
CA HIS A 188 9.38 8.97 3.45
C HIS A 188 8.45 10.18 3.47
N THR A 189 7.12 10.00 3.46
CA THR A 189 6.17 11.12 3.51
C THR A 189 5.97 11.72 4.90
N ASN A 190 6.49 11.08 5.96
CA ASN A 190 6.50 11.64 7.32
C ASN A 190 7.66 12.65 7.49
N PHE A 191 7.71 13.65 6.61
CA PHE A 191 8.74 14.69 6.57
C PHE A 191 8.72 15.67 7.75
N ASN A 192 7.88 15.46 8.78
CA ASN A 192 8.07 16.15 10.05
C ASN A 192 9.31 15.63 10.80
N PHE A 193 9.89 14.50 10.38
CA PHE A 193 11.20 14.09 10.81
C PHE A 193 12.20 14.55 9.75
N LEU A 194 12.93 15.63 10.06
CA LEU A 194 14.14 16.03 9.33
C LEU A 194 15.25 14.99 9.60
N SER A 195 15.04 13.71 9.27
CA SER A 195 16.01 12.62 9.46
C SER A 195 17.27 12.82 8.63
N TYR A 196 17.23 13.75 7.67
CA TYR A 196 18.34 14.16 6.81
C TYR A 196 19.10 15.35 7.39
N TYR A 197 19.24 15.47 8.71
CA TYR A 197 20.46 16.08 9.24
C TYR A 197 21.62 15.12 8.93
N SER A 198 22.08 15.12 7.67
CA SER A 198 23.45 14.72 7.42
C SER A 198 24.33 15.76 8.12
N GLU A 199 25.48 15.33 8.65
CA GLU A 199 26.48 16.25 9.18
C GLU A 199 26.95 17.30 8.15
N SER A 200 26.56 17.13 6.88
CA SER A 200 26.85 17.98 5.74
C SER A 200 25.73 18.94 5.31
N MET A 201 24.60 19.03 6.03
CA MET A 201 23.54 19.99 5.69
C MET A 201 24.03 21.42 5.95
N SER A 202 24.15 22.23 4.90
CA SER A 202 24.62 23.62 5.02
C SER A 202 23.54 24.55 5.56
N GLU A 203 23.95 25.62 6.24
CA GLU A 203 23.03 26.67 6.73
C GLU A 203 22.18 27.27 5.59
N ASP A 204 22.72 27.29 4.37
CA ASP A 204 22.04 27.80 3.18
C ASP A 204 20.85 26.92 2.75
N MET A 205 20.93 25.60 2.94
CA MET A 205 19.79 24.71 2.68
C MET A 205 18.63 24.96 3.64
N VAL A 206 18.93 25.29 4.90
CA VAL A 206 17.89 25.64 5.89
C VAL A 206 17.20 26.95 5.52
N LYS A 207 17.99 27.97 5.13
CA LYS A 207 17.46 29.27 4.67
C LYS A 207 16.66 29.16 3.37
N LEU A 208 16.94 28.17 2.54
CA LEU A 208 16.15 27.87 1.34
C LEU A 208 14.75 27.31 1.69
N LEU A 209 14.66 26.48 2.73
CA LEU A 209 13.40 25.90 3.19
C LEU A 209 12.52 26.93 3.92
N ASP A 210 13.14 27.85 4.65
CA ASP A 210 12.44 28.97 5.28
C ASP A 210 13.29 30.25 5.25
N SER A 211 12.89 31.18 4.37
CA SER A 211 13.54 32.49 4.22
C SER A 211 13.38 33.41 5.43
N GLY A 212 12.51 33.06 6.40
CA GLY A 212 12.33 33.75 7.67
C GLY A 212 13.41 33.44 8.71
N ILE A 213 14.24 32.41 8.48
CA ILE A 213 15.35 32.05 9.36
C ILE A 213 16.54 32.98 9.07
N GLU A 214 17.04 33.65 10.11
CA GLU A 214 18.22 34.52 10.08
C GLU A 214 19.49 33.71 10.39
N GLU A 215 19.44 32.87 11.42
CA GLU A 215 20.55 32.04 11.89
C GLU A 215 20.05 30.64 12.22
N PHE A 216 20.80 29.62 11.79
CA PHE A 216 20.60 28.23 12.19
C PHE A 216 21.97 27.60 12.46
N THR A 217 22.24 27.21 13.69
CA THR A 217 23.52 26.61 14.09
C THR A 217 23.31 25.36 14.93
N ARG A 218 24.10 24.32 14.65
CA ARG A 218 24.20 23.13 15.50
C ARG A 218 25.16 23.44 16.65
N GLN A 219 24.71 23.27 17.88
CA GLN A 219 25.58 23.41 19.05
C GLN A 219 26.34 22.10 19.26
N SER A 220 27.67 22.19 19.34
CA SER A 220 28.59 21.05 19.45
C SER A 220 28.87 20.62 20.89
N ASP A 221 27.98 20.94 21.85
CA ASP A 221 28.15 20.54 23.25
C ASP A 221 27.94 19.03 23.39
N MET A 222 28.95 18.28 22.97
CA MET A 222 29.06 16.85 23.16
C MET A 222 29.62 16.59 24.56
N SER A 223 28.76 16.64 25.56
CA SER A 223 29.01 15.76 26.72
C SER A 223 28.77 14.32 26.25
N GLU A 224 29.61 13.37 26.64
CA GLU A 224 29.52 11.95 26.22
C GLU A 224 28.15 11.29 26.52
N ASN A 225 27.25 11.96 27.25
CA ASN A 225 25.91 11.49 27.59
C ASN A 225 24.77 12.11 26.77
N ASP A 226 24.99 13.18 25.99
CA ASP A 226 23.94 13.80 25.19
C ASP A 226 23.85 13.14 23.79
N LYS A 227 22.89 12.24 23.62
CA LYS A 227 22.66 11.50 22.35
C LYS A 227 21.97 12.33 21.27
N MET A 228 21.50 13.54 21.58
CA MET A 228 20.66 14.35 20.70
C MET A 228 21.35 15.68 20.36
N PRO A 229 21.36 16.10 19.07
CA PRO A 229 21.92 17.38 18.68
C PRO A 229 21.06 18.54 19.20
N LYS A 230 21.71 19.56 19.78
CA LYS A 230 21.07 20.82 20.19
C LYS A 230 21.17 21.84 19.07
N PHE A 231 20.10 22.60 18.85
CA PHE A 231 20.04 23.60 17.78
C PHE A 231 19.78 25.00 18.32
N LYS A 232 20.40 25.97 17.68
CA LYS A 232 20.15 27.40 17.88
C LYS A 232 19.47 27.95 16.62
N ILE A 233 18.31 28.56 16.78
CA ILE A 233 17.53 29.15 15.68
C ILE A 233 17.19 30.60 16.01
N LYS A 234 17.42 31.50 15.04
CA LYS A 234 16.98 32.91 15.12
C LYS A 234 16.16 33.25 13.89
N PHE A 235 15.02 33.92 14.09
CA PHE A 235 14.14 34.38 13.02
C PHE A 235 14.33 35.87 12.75
N LYS A 236 14.17 36.28 11.49
CA LYS A 236 14.26 37.68 11.07
C LYS A 236 13.22 38.54 11.79
N GLY A 237 13.68 39.68 12.30
CA GLY A 237 12.80 40.63 12.99
C GLY A 237 12.43 40.20 14.42
N ASN A 238 12.97 39.08 14.91
CA ASN A 238 12.82 38.66 16.30
C ASN A 238 14.15 38.80 17.03
N GLN A 239 14.13 39.40 18.24
CA GLN A 239 15.35 39.56 19.03
C GLN A 239 15.72 38.30 19.81
N GLU A 240 14.73 37.45 20.06
CA GLU A 240 14.94 36.21 20.81
C GLU A 240 15.53 35.11 19.93
N THR A 241 16.47 34.37 20.53
CA THR A 241 17.04 33.15 19.95
C THR A 241 16.41 31.96 20.64
N ILE A 242 15.98 30.97 19.86
CA ILE A 242 15.39 29.74 20.36
C ILE A 242 16.46 28.65 20.42
N HIS A 243 16.54 27.99 21.56
CA HIS A 243 17.35 26.80 21.77
C HIS A 243 16.43 25.58 21.79
N CYS A 244 16.64 24.66 20.85
CA CYS A 244 15.80 23.48 20.67
C CYS A 244 16.58 22.22 21.03
N ASP A 245 15.98 21.41 21.90
CA ASP A 245 16.37 20.03 22.16
C ASP A 245 15.35 19.10 21.49
N LEU A 246 15.82 18.11 20.71
CA LEU A 246 14.96 17.04 20.22
C LEU A 246 14.75 16.03 21.37
N THR A 247 13.66 16.16 22.11
CA THR A 247 13.19 15.16 23.08
C THR A 247 12.38 14.06 22.42
#